data_AF-A0A7J7KF39-F1
#
_entry.id   AF-A0A7J7KF39-F1
#
_cell.length_a   1.000
_cell.length_b   1.000
_cell.length_c   1.000
_cell.angle_alpha   90.00
_cell.angle_beta   90.00
_cell.angle_gamma   90.00
#
_symmetry.space_group_name_H-M   'P 1'
#
loop_
_entity.id
_entity.type
_entity.pdbx_description
1 polymer ?
#
loop_
_entity_poly.entity_id
_entity_poly.type
_entity_poly.pdbx_seq_one_letter_code
_entity_poly.pdbx_strand_id
1 'polypeptide(L)'
;MVALQDIKPTFGSSGESLEHLMANGIQEWGEPVCKVLEYGQVLLRQARNCDTSPLVSVLIEGPSQSGKTALAAKIALDSQFPFIRVCPVIGFTEKGKCHTIKQGRKLMVIATTSQRKVLGQLQMLDAFSTVITASNLTSPDHMITALQQMDSFNSAHLAEIMKEIKCEERVNIGIKKLIALVGLAKQYEDSQVVKEFMALLRKGSHIRMFLLTFCLSARLLMYIVIYL
;
A
#
# COMPACT_ATOMS: atom_id res chain seq x y z
N MET A 1 -13.53 -24.46 28.05
CA MET A 1 -12.47 -23.47 27.70
C MET A 1 -11.31 -24.23 27.09
N VAL A 2 -11.19 -24.22 25.77
CA VAL A 2 -10.02 -24.74 25.05
C VAL A 2 -9.51 -23.58 24.20
N ALA A 3 -8.23 -23.25 24.37
CA ALA A 3 -7.57 -22.13 23.73
C ALA A 3 -7.61 -22.26 22.20
N LEU A 4 -8.18 -21.27 21.52
CA LEU A 4 -8.05 -21.06 20.08
C LEU A 4 -6.58 -20.67 19.82
N GLN A 5 -5.77 -21.68 19.48
CA GLN A 5 -4.41 -21.47 19.02
C GLN A 5 -4.44 -20.69 17.69
N ASP A 6 -3.64 -19.62 17.64
CA ASP A 6 -3.41 -18.77 16.47
C ASP A 6 -3.02 -19.61 15.24
N ILE A 7 -3.98 -19.89 14.37
CA ILE A 7 -3.70 -20.49 13.05
C ILE A 7 -3.02 -19.40 12.23
N LYS A 8 -1.67 -19.43 12.20
CA LYS A 8 -0.88 -18.61 11.29
C LYS A 8 -1.35 -18.88 9.85
N PRO A 9 -1.75 -17.87 9.06
CA PRO A 9 -2.20 -18.07 7.69
C PRO A 9 -1.14 -18.84 6.91
N THR A 10 -1.55 -19.87 6.17
CA THR A 10 -0.62 -20.69 5.40
C THR A 10 -0.29 -19.95 4.11
N PHE A 11 0.85 -19.24 4.10
CA PHE A 11 1.35 -18.54 2.92
C PHE A 11 1.70 -19.55 1.82
N GLY A 12 1.00 -19.50 0.69
CA GLY A 12 1.17 -20.48 -0.39
C GLY A 12 2.48 -20.29 -1.15
N SER A 13 3.40 -21.26 -1.05
CA SER A 13 4.54 -21.64 -1.92
C SER A 13 5.38 -20.60 -2.69
N SER A 14 5.21 -19.30 -2.45
CA SER A 14 6.10 -18.22 -2.87
C SER A 14 6.26 -17.30 -1.66
N GLY A 15 7.28 -17.58 -0.85
CA GLY A 15 7.45 -17.13 0.54
C GLY A 15 7.79 -15.65 0.77
N GLU A 16 7.17 -14.72 0.04
CA GLU A 16 7.13 -13.33 0.52
C GLU A 16 6.06 -13.22 1.61
N SER A 17 6.49 -13.17 2.87
CA SER A 17 5.60 -12.81 3.99
C SER A 17 4.96 -11.46 3.67
N LEU A 18 3.62 -11.39 3.66
CA LEU A 18 2.88 -10.13 3.43
C LEU A 18 3.37 -8.99 4.34
N GLU A 19 3.87 -9.34 5.52
CA GLU A 19 4.50 -8.45 6.50
C GLU A 19 5.63 -7.60 5.88
N HIS A 20 6.42 -8.14 4.94
CA HIS A 20 7.49 -7.36 4.27
C HIS A 20 6.94 -6.24 3.38
N LEU A 21 5.74 -6.41 2.81
CA LEU A 21 5.08 -5.35 2.04
C LEU A 21 4.65 -4.17 2.93
N MET A 22 4.59 -4.41 4.24
CA MET A 22 4.26 -3.45 5.29
C MET A 22 5.43 -3.26 6.26
N ALA A 23 6.68 -3.33 5.78
CA ALA A 23 7.87 -3.20 6.63
C ALA A 23 7.90 -1.91 7.48
N ASN A 24 7.24 -0.85 7.03
CA ASN A 24 7.11 0.42 7.76
C ASN A 24 5.73 0.59 8.43
N GLY A 25 4.93 -0.46 8.54
CA GLY A 25 3.54 -0.39 8.98
C GLY A 25 2.61 0.36 8.00
N ILE A 26 1.43 0.74 8.51
CA ILE A 26 0.48 1.60 7.80
C ILE A 26 0.37 2.90 8.57
N GLN A 27 0.71 4.01 7.92
CA GLN A 27 0.52 5.35 8.46
C GLN A 27 -0.91 5.81 8.19
N GLU A 28 -1.73 5.88 9.24
CA GLU A 28 -3.07 6.46 9.22
C GLU A 28 -2.96 7.99 9.35
N TRP A 29 -2.46 8.62 8.29
CA TRP A 29 -2.17 10.06 8.26
C TRP A 29 -3.40 10.95 8.05
N GLY A 30 -4.57 10.35 7.84
CA GLY A 30 -5.82 11.07 7.68
C GLY A 30 -6.97 10.19 7.19
N GLU A 31 -8.13 10.82 7.06
CA GLU A 31 -9.39 10.20 6.63
C GLU A 31 -9.28 9.36 5.34
N PRO A 32 -8.48 9.74 4.31
CA PRO A 32 -8.37 8.92 3.10
C PRO A 32 -7.86 7.50 3.35
N VAL A 33 -6.99 7.30 4.36
CA VAL A 33 -6.49 5.96 4.71
C VAL A 33 -7.55 5.18 5.48
N CYS A 34 -8.17 5.81 6.48
CA CYS A 34 -9.22 5.19 7.29
C CYS A 34 -10.38 4.70 6.40
N LYS A 35 -10.85 5.52 5.45
CA LYS A 35 -11.91 5.14 4.49
C LYS A 35 -11.54 3.91 3.65
N VAL A 36 -10.28 3.80 3.22
CA VAL A 36 -9.81 2.64 2.44
C VAL A 36 -9.86 1.37 3.29
N LEU A 37 -9.39 1.44 4.54
CA LEU A 37 -9.38 0.30 5.46
C LEU A 37 -10.80 -0.11 5.87
N GLU A 38 -11.65 0.85 6.23
CA GLU A 38 -13.07 0.62 6.55
C GLU A 38 -13.82 -0.02 5.39
N TYR A 39 -13.64 0.49 4.17
CA TYR A 39 -14.27 -0.10 3.00
C TYR A 39 -13.71 -1.48 2.67
N GLY A 40 -12.41 -1.70 2.88
CA GLY A 40 -11.79 -3.03 2.83
C GLY A 40 -12.49 -4.03 3.76
N GLN A 41 -12.79 -3.63 5.00
CA GLN A 41 -13.52 -4.47 5.96
C GLN A 41 -14.94 -4.81 5.50
N VAL A 42 -15.64 -3.88 4.84
CA VAL A 42 -16.96 -4.15 4.24
C VAL A 42 -16.85 -5.24 3.16
N LEU A 43 -15.84 -5.14 2.29
CA LEU A 43 -15.62 -6.10 1.21
C LEU A 43 -15.22 -7.49 1.74
N LEU A 44 -14.46 -7.55 2.83
CA LEU A 44 -14.13 -8.79 3.52
C LEU A 44 -15.39 -9.48 4.08
N ARG A 45 -16.29 -8.72 4.71
CA ARG A 45 -17.58 -9.26 5.19
C ARG A 45 -18.45 -9.76 4.03
N GLN A 46 -18.46 -9.03 2.92
CA GLN A 46 -19.17 -9.45 1.72
C GLN A 46 -18.58 -10.77 1.17
N ALA A 47 -17.26 -10.89 1.08
CA ALA A 47 -16.60 -12.09 0.60
C ALA A 47 -16.88 -13.31 1.50
N ARG A 48 -17.07 -13.12 2.82
CA ARG A 48 -17.45 -14.19 3.77
C ARG A 48 -18.91 -14.61 3.63
N ASN A 49 -19.81 -13.65 3.56
CA ASN A 49 -21.25 -13.88 3.78
C ASN A 49 -22.07 -13.95 2.50
N CYS A 50 -21.51 -13.59 1.34
CA CYS A 50 -22.24 -13.62 0.08
C CYS A 50 -22.31 -15.05 -0.47
N ASP A 51 -23.52 -15.55 -0.70
CA ASP A 51 -23.77 -16.85 -1.33
C ASP A 51 -24.11 -16.72 -2.82
N THR A 52 -24.45 -15.50 -3.27
CA THR A 52 -24.82 -15.20 -4.66
C THR A 52 -23.62 -14.89 -5.55
N SER A 53 -22.49 -14.43 -4.98
CA SER A 53 -21.24 -14.26 -5.70
C SER A 53 -20.09 -14.95 -4.95
N PRO A 54 -19.48 -16.01 -5.52
CA PRO A 54 -18.31 -16.65 -4.94
C PRO A 54 -17.03 -15.83 -5.14
N LEU A 55 -17.06 -14.74 -5.91
CA LEU A 55 -15.89 -13.91 -6.25
C LEU A 55 -16.11 -12.44 -5.90
N VAL A 56 -15.20 -11.87 -5.13
CA VAL A 56 -15.09 -10.41 -4.89
C VAL A 56 -13.77 -9.93 -5.46
N SER A 57 -13.80 -9.16 -6.54
CA SER A 57 -12.61 -8.58 -7.17
C SER A 57 -12.52 -7.08 -6.92
N VAL A 58 -11.42 -6.61 -6.33
CA VAL A 58 -11.20 -5.23 -5.89
C VAL A 58 -9.95 -4.69 -6.57
N LEU A 59 -10.05 -3.49 -7.14
CA LEU A 59 -8.88 -2.77 -7.65
C LEU A 59 -8.53 -1.60 -6.73
N ILE A 60 -7.33 -1.57 -6.17
CA ILE A 60 -6.79 -0.40 -5.49
C ILE A 60 -5.94 0.39 -6.49
N GLU A 61 -6.41 1.56 -6.88
CA GLU A 61 -5.70 2.44 -7.80
C GLU A 61 -5.17 3.71 -7.11
N GLY A 62 -4.36 4.49 -7.81
CA GLY A 62 -3.88 5.78 -7.32
C GLY A 62 -2.43 6.07 -7.71
N PRO A 63 -1.91 7.27 -7.40
CA PRO A 63 -0.61 7.74 -7.87
C PRO A 63 0.54 6.79 -7.50
N SER A 64 1.65 6.85 -8.25
CA SER A 64 2.85 6.07 -7.87
C SER A 64 3.25 6.38 -6.43
N GLN A 65 3.70 5.36 -5.69
CA GLN A 65 4.18 5.50 -4.31
C GLN A 65 3.11 5.93 -3.27
N SER A 66 1.81 5.90 -3.60
CA SER A 66 0.73 6.20 -2.64
C SER A 66 0.42 5.10 -1.61
N GLY A 67 1.14 3.97 -1.60
CA GLY A 67 0.97 2.92 -0.59
C GLY A 67 -0.07 1.84 -0.92
N LYS A 68 -0.60 1.79 -2.16
CA LYS A 68 -1.59 0.78 -2.61
C LYS A 68 -1.29 -0.66 -2.18
N THR A 69 -0.06 -1.11 -2.43
CA THR A 69 0.40 -2.47 -2.10
C THR A 69 0.37 -2.75 -0.60
N ALA A 70 0.77 -1.79 0.22
CA ALA A 70 0.72 -1.91 1.67
C ALA A 70 -0.73 -1.93 2.17
N LEU A 71 -1.61 -1.09 1.61
CA LEU A 71 -3.04 -1.10 1.92
C LEU A 71 -3.70 -2.43 1.54
N ALA A 72 -3.38 -2.98 0.37
CA ALA A 72 -3.85 -4.30 -0.05
C ALA A 72 -3.38 -5.39 0.93
N ALA A 73 -2.10 -5.35 1.32
CA ALA A 73 -1.53 -6.29 2.27
C ALA A 73 -2.19 -6.18 3.66
N LYS A 74 -2.48 -4.96 4.12
CA LYS A 74 -3.17 -4.72 5.38
C LYS A 74 -4.57 -5.31 5.39
N ILE A 75 -5.37 -5.02 4.36
CA ILE A 75 -6.72 -5.59 4.20
C ILE A 75 -6.64 -7.13 4.15
N ALA A 76 -5.66 -7.68 3.43
CA ALA A 76 -5.48 -9.12 3.35
C ALA A 76 -5.06 -9.75 4.69
N LEU A 77 -4.18 -9.11 5.48
CA LEU A 77 -3.79 -9.60 6.80
C LEU A 77 -4.95 -9.52 7.80
N ASP A 78 -5.69 -8.40 7.80
CA ASP A 78 -6.85 -8.19 8.68
C ASP A 78 -7.99 -9.16 8.37
N SER A 79 -7.98 -9.74 7.17
CA SER A 79 -8.95 -10.76 6.77
C SER A 79 -8.87 -12.05 7.56
N GLN A 80 -7.72 -12.35 8.19
CA GLN A 80 -7.48 -13.61 8.90
C GLN A 80 -7.86 -14.87 8.09
N PHE A 81 -7.84 -14.76 6.77
CA PHE A 81 -8.21 -15.87 5.90
C PHE A 81 -7.11 -16.93 5.86
N PRO A 82 -7.50 -18.22 5.80
CA PRO A 82 -6.55 -19.32 5.98
C PRO A 82 -5.47 -19.37 4.89
N PHE A 83 -5.77 -18.83 3.70
CA PHE A 83 -4.92 -18.89 2.54
C PHE A 83 -4.81 -17.52 1.85
N ILE A 84 -3.65 -16.90 1.96
CA ILE A 84 -3.31 -15.65 1.28
C ILE A 84 -2.12 -15.89 0.36
N ARG A 85 -2.20 -15.41 -0.89
CA ARG A 85 -1.13 -15.53 -1.88
C ARG A 85 -0.87 -14.19 -2.57
N VAL A 86 0.37 -13.73 -2.54
CA VAL A 86 0.83 -12.61 -3.38
C VAL A 86 1.26 -13.13 -4.74
N CYS A 87 0.83 -12.45 -5.79
CA CYS A 87 1.02 -12.82 -7.18
C CYS A 87 1.60 -11.62 -7.95
N PRO A 88 2.93 -11.55 -8.15
CA PRO A 88 3.52 -10.60 -9.09
C PRO A 88 3.17 -11.01 -10.52
N VAL A 89 2.94 -10.04 -11.42
CA VAL A 89 2.57 -10.34 -12.82
C VAL A 89 3.71 -10.97 -13.63
N ILE A 90 4.96 -10.79 -13.21
CA ILE A 90 6.12 -11.42 -13.85
C ILE A 90 6.10 -12.92 -13.51
N GLY A 91 5.66 -13.75 -14.46
CA GLY A 91 5.62 -15.21 -14.32
C GLY A 91 4.24 -15.85 -14.47
N PHE A 92 3.21 -15.10 -14.91
CA PHE A 92 1.94 -15.69 -15.31
C PHE A 92 2.02 -16.23 -16.74
N THR A 93 2.39 -17.50 -16.90
CA THR A 93 1.92 -18.29 -18.04
C THR A 93 0.49 -18.75 -17.74
N GLU A 94 -0.48 -18.30 -18.54
CA GLU A 94 -1.92 -18.48 -18.36
C GLU A 94 -2.36 -19.93 -18.05
N LYS A 95 -1.62 -20.93 -18.56
CA LYS A 95 -2.03 -22.34 -18.50
C LYS A 95 -1.86 -23.04 -17.14
N GLY A 96 -1.14 -22.47 -16.18
CA GLY A 96 -0.72 -23.21 -14.97
C GLY A 96 -1.54 -22.99 -13.69
N LYS A 97 -2.31 -21.89 -13.56
CA LYS A 97 -2.89 -21.49 -12.25
C LYS A 97 -4.40 -21.20 -12.25
N CYS A 98 -5.04 -21.05 -13.40
CA CYS A 98 -6.47 -20.77 -13.49
C CYS A 98 -7.35 -21.98 -13.07
N HIS A 99 -6.76 -23.19 -12.99
CA HIS A 99 -7.48 -24.46 -12.80
C HIS A 99 -7.86 -24.81 -11.35
N THR A 100 -7.64 -23.91 -10.36
CA THR A 100 -7.75 -24.28 -8.92
C THR A 100 -8.90 -23.59 -8.17
N ILE A 101 -9.76 -22.81 -8.83
CA ILE A 101 -10.98 -22.31 -8.17
C ILE A 101 -11.99 -23.47 -8.11
N LYS A 102 -11.94 -24.25 -7.03
CA LYS A 102 -12.91 -25.32 -6.78
C LYS A 102 -14.29 -24.70 -6.55
N GLN A 103 -15.32 -25.28 -7.15
CA GLN A 103 -16.71 -24.95 -6.84
C GLN A 103 -16.96 -25.06 -5.33
N GLY A 104 -17.65 -24.08 -4.75
CA GLY A 104 -17.95 -24.00 -3.32
C GLY A 104 -16.93 -23.26 -2.45
N ARG A 105 -15.83 -22.74 -3.02
CA ARG A 105 -14.90 -21.85 -2.29
C ARG A 105 -15.16 -20.39 -2.63
N LYS A 106 -15.13 -19.53 -1.61
CA LYS A 106 -15.23 -18.08 -1.81
C LYS A 106 -13.83 -17.52 -2.09
N LEU A 107 -13.74 -16.52 -2.96
CA LEU A 107 -12.49 -15.96 -3.43
C LEU A 107 -12.56 -14.43 -3.39
N MET A 108 -11.54 -13.81 -2.80
CA MET A 108 -11.34 -12.38 -2.90
C MET A 108 -10.03 -12.09 -3.63
N VAL A 109 -10.07 -11.20 -4.62
CA VAL A 109 -8.90 -10.76 -5.38
C VAL A 109 -8.72 -9.27 -5.15
N ILE A 110 -7.57 -8.83 -4.66
CA ILE A 110 -7.20 -7.42 -4.53
C ILE A 110 -6.05 -7.13 -5.50
N ALA A 111 -6.31 -6.33 -6.54
CA ALA A 111 -5.29 -5.88 -7.47
C ALA A 111 -4.84 -4.46 -7.12
N THR A 112 -3.62 -4.10 -7.49
CA THR A 112 -3.10 -2.74 -7.31
C THR A 112 -2.58 -2.16 -8.62
N THR A 113 -2.89 -0.90 -8.94
CA THR A 113 -2.37 -0.22 -10.14
C THR A 113 -2.03 1.25 -9.91
N SER A 114 -0.95 1.74 -10.50
CA SER A 114 -0.68 3.18 -10.61
C SER A 114 -1.00 3.76 -11.98
N GLN A 115 -1.52 2.94 -12.89
CA GLN A 115 -1.75 3.30 -14.29
C GLN A 115 -3.18 2.90 -14.71
N ARG A 116 -4.20 3.47 -14.03
CA ARG A 116 -5.62 3.20 -14.33
C ARG A 116 -5.93 3.29 -15.83
N LYS A 117 -5.42 4.33 -16.50
CA LYS A 117 -5.65 4.56 -17.93
C LYS A 117 -5.23 3.37 -18.79
N VAL A 118 -4.07 2.79 -18.51
CA VAL A 118 -3.56 1.61 -19.23
C VAL A 118 -4.45 0.40 -18.98
N LEU A 119 -4.87 0.19 -17.73
CA LEU A 119 -5.77 -0.91 -17.38
C LEU A 119 -7.15 -0.77 -18.03
N GLY A 120 -7.64 0.47 -18.18
CA GLY A 120 -8.87 0.79 -18.89
C GLY A 120 -8.77 0.56 -20.40
N GLN A 121 -7.64 0.90 -21.01
CA GLN A 121 -7.38 0.61 -22.44
C GLN A 121 -7.36 -0.90 -22.72
N LEU A 122 -6.95 -1.71 -21.75
CA LEU A 122 -6.97 -3.18 -21.84
C LEU A 122 -8.34 -3.80 -21.49
N GLN A 123 -9.37 -2.97 -21.26
CA GLN A 123 -10.72 -3.42 -20.85
C GLN A 123 -10.75 -4.30 -19.59
N MET A 124 -9.72 -4.19 -18.74
CA MET A 124 -9.62 -4.99 -17.52
C MET A 124 -10.32 -4.35 -16.32
N LEU A 125 -10.75 -3.09 -16.44
CA LEU A 125 -11.46 -2.40 -15.35
C LEU A 125 -12.79 -3.09 -15.02
N ASP A 126 -13.47 -3.62 -16.03
CA ASP A 126 -14.77 -4.28 -15.89
C ASP A 126 -14.67 -5.66 -15.21
N ALA A 127 -13.46 -6.22 -15.10
CA ALA A 127 -13.21 -7.47 -14.35
C ALA A 127 -13.24 -7.28 -12.82
N PHE A 128 -13.23 -6.03 -12.35
CA PHE A 128 -13.27 -5.69 -10.93
C PHE A 128 -14.68 -5.29 -10.48
N SER A 129 -15.18 -5.94 -9.43
CA SER A 129 -16.47 -5.61 -8.82
C SER A 129 -16.50 -4.22 -8.19
N THR A 130 -15.35 -3.70 -7.74
CA THR A 130 -15.24 -2.35 -7.17
C THR A 130 -13.81 -1.81 -7.29
N VAL A 131 -13.69 -0.49 -7.16
CA VAL A 131 -12.43 0.25 -7.22
C VAL A 131 -12.28 1.11 -5.96
N ILE A 132 -11.09 1.07 -5.36
CA ILE A 132 -10.67 1.86 -4.20
C ILE A 132 -9.53 2.77 -4.62
N THR A 133 -9.54 4.03 -4.19
CA THR A 133 -8.48 4.99 -4.51
C THR A 133 -7.55 5.22 -3.32
N ALA A 134 -6.26 4.95 -3.50
CA ALA A 134 -5.20 5.31 -2.57
C ALA A 134 -4.61 6.68 -2.93
N SER A 135 -4.82 7.65 -2.05
CA SER A 135 -4.45 9.06 -2.26
C SER A 135 -3.02 9.39 -1.82
N ASN A 136 -2.50 10.48 -2.39
CA ASN A 136 -1.29 11.12 -1.87
C ASN A 136 -1.64 12.03 -0.69
N LEU A 137 -0.62 12.39 0.10
CA LEU A 137 -0.71 13.44 1.11
C LEU A 137 -0.71 14.79 0.39
N THR A 138 -1.76 15.59 0.63
CA THR A 138 -1.96 16.89 -0.01
C THR A 138 -2.11 18.06 0.96
N SER A 139 -2.10 17.78 2.27
CA SER A 139 -2.19 18.78 3.34
C SER A 139 -0.92 18.75 4.20
N PRO A 140 -0.39 19.91 4.62
CA PRO A 140 0.58 20.02 5.70
C PRO A 140 0.24 19.14 6.92
N ASP A 141 -1.00 19.18 7.39
CA ASP A 141 -1.42 18.47 8.60
C ASP A 141 -1.35 16.95 8.42
N HIS A 142 -1.73 16.46 7.24
CA HIS A 142 -1.56 15.04 6.90
C HIS A 142 -0.08 14.65 6.92
N MET A 143 0.81 15.48 6.38
CA MET A 143 2.25 15.19 6.40
C MET A 143 2.79 15.14 7.83
N ILE A 144 2.46 16.12 8.67
CA ILE A 144 2.92 16.15 10.06
C ILE A 144 2.41 14.92 10.82
N THR A 145 1.15 14.55 10.63
CA THR A 145 0.57 13.33 11.23
C THR A 145 1.33 12.08 10.79
N ALA A 146 1.66 11.97 9.49
CA ALA A 146 2.45 10.86 8.96
C ALA A 146 3.87 10.84 9.56
N LEU A 147 4.53 11.99 9.66
CA LEU A 147 5.89 12.10 10.20
C LEU A 147 5.96 11.78 11.69
N GLN A 148 4.94 12.16 12.46
CA GLN A 148 4.79 11.79 13.87
C GLN A 148 4.72 10.27 14.04
N GLN A 149 3.96 9.58 13.19
CA GLN A 149 3.84 8.11 13.21
C GLN A 149 5.13 7.38 12.78
N MET A 150 6.05 8.06 12.07
CA MET A 150 7.34 7.49 11.65
C MET A 150 8.43 7.59 12.71
N ASP A 151 8.18 8.27 13.83
CA ASP A 151 9.10 8.48 14.96
C ASP A 151 10.55 8.81 14.53
N SER A 152 10.66 9.68 13.53
CA SER A 152 11.92 9.97 12.85
C SER A 152 12.43 11.38 13.05
N PHE A 153 11.58 12.26 13.58
CA PHE A 153 11.86 13.65 13.88
C PHE A 153 11.40 13.94 15.30
N ASN A 154 12.22 14.65 16.07
CA ASN A 154 11.81 15.12 17.39
C ASN A 154 10.77 16.27 17.26
N SER A 155 10.22 16.72 18.39
CA SER A 155 9.19 17.77 18.42
C SER A 155 9.67 19.11 17.85
N ALA A 156 10.94 19.47 18.04
CA ALA A 156 11.52 20.70 17.48
C ALA A 156 11.61 20.63 15.95
N HIS A 157 12.07 19.50 15.41
CA HIS A 157 12.12 19.25 13.97
C HIS A 157 10.72 19.31 13.34
N LEU A 158 9.72 18.69 13.97
CA LEU A 158 8.35 18.69 13.47
C LEU A 158 7.74 20.11 13.46
N ALA A 159 8.04 20.93 14.46
CA ALA A 159 7.59 22.33 14.50
C ALA A 159 8.23 23.17 13.39
N GLU A 160 9.53 22.96 13.11
CA GLU A 160 10.24 23.62 12.02
C GLU A 160 9.71 23.20 10.64
N ILE A 161 9.54 21.88 10.42
CA ILE A 161 8.94 21.33 9.20
C ILE A 161 7.53 21.88 8.99
N MET A 162 6.69 21.93 10.05
CA MET A 162 5.33 22.46 9.97
C MET A 162 5.32 23.95 9.58
N LYS A 163 6.27 24.73 10.08
CA LYS A 163 6.41 26.14 9.72
C LYS A 163 6.80 26.31 8.26
N GLU A 164 7.81 25.57 7.79
CA GLU A 164 8.26 25.67 6.40
C GLU A 164 7.23 25.16 5.40
N ILE A 165 6.57 24.03 5.68
CA ILE A 165 5.63 23.42 4.74
C ILE A 165 4.35 24.23 4.55
N LYS A 166 3.94 25.02 5.56
CA LYS A 166 2.83 25.97 5.43
C LYS A 166 3.11 27.09 4.42
N CYS A 167 4.39 27.36 4.14
CA CYS A 167 4.81 28.31 3.13
C CYS A 167 4.92 27.69 1.73
N GLU A 168 4.77 26.38 1.58
CA GLU A 168 4.81 25.71 0.28
C GLU A 168 3.46 25.83 -0.44
N GLU A 169 3.47 26.18 -1.73
CA GLU A 169 2.24 26.38 -2.51
C GLU A 169 1.40 25.12 -2.64
N ARG A 170 2.05 23.95 -2.81
CA ARG A 170 1.38 22.65 -2.98
C ARG A 170 2.21 21.50 -2.41
N VAL A 171 1.59 20.76 -1.50
CA VAL A 171 2.07 19.44 -1.08
C VAL A 171 1.35 18.39 -1.93
N ASN A 172 2.10 17.48 -2.56
CA ASN A 172 1.53 16.31 -3.22
C ASN A 172 2.57 15.18 -3.25
N ILE A 173 2.54 14.31 -2.25
CA ILE A 173 3.53 13.25 -2.10
C ILE A 173 2.87 11.93 -1.71
N GLY A 174 3.30 10.83 -2.32
CA GLY A 174 2.88 9.49 -1.91
C GLY A 174 3.60 9.07 -0.62
N ILE A 175 2.91 8.36 0.27
CA ILE A 175 3.44 7.95 1.58
C ILE A 175 4.77 7.17 1.46
N LYS A 176 4.92 6.29 0.46
CA LYS A 176 6.18 5.54 0.25
C LYS A 176 7.33 6.46 -0.14
N LYS A 177 7.05 7.52 -0.90
CA LYS A 177 8.06 8.53 -1.26
C LYS A 177 8.46 9.31 0.00
N LEU A 178 7.49 9.73 0.81
CA LEU A 178 7.73 10.43 2.06
C LEU A 178 8.67 9.62 2.97
N ILE A 179 8.35 8.35 3.24
CA ILE A 179 9.19 7.44 4.04
C ILE A 179 10.62 7.38 3.50
N ALA A 180 10.78 7.29 2.16
CA ALA A 180 12.10 7.26 1.54
C ALA A 180 12.87 8.58 1.75
N LEU A 181 12.20 9.73 1.62
CA LEU A 181 12.84 11.04 1.87
C LEU A 181 13.26 11.20 3.33
N VAL A 182 12.45 10.71 4.28
CA VAL A 182 12.80 10.68 5.69
C VAL A 182 14.04 9.82 5.93
N GLY A 183 14.08 8.61 5.37
CA GLY A 183 15.23 7.71 5.50
C GLY A 183 16.53 8.30 4.93
N LEU A 184 16.44 9.10 3.86
CA LEU A 184 17.57 9.84 3.30
C LEU A 184 17.98 11.02 4.18
N ALA A 185 17.03 11.82 4.67
CA ALA A 185 17.31 12.97 5.52
C ALA A 185 17.98 12.57 6.84
N LYS A 186 17.61 11.43 7.43
CA LYS A 186 18.20 10.92 8.68
C LYS A 186 19.69 10.54 8.56
N GLN A 187 20.27 10.53 7.36
CA GLN A 187 21.71 10.32 7.18
C GLN A 187 22.54 11.57 7.47
N TYR A 188 21.90 12.73 7.56
CA TYR A 188 22.55 14.00 7.86
C TYR A 188 22.59 14.26 9.37
N GLU A 189 23.45 15.19 9.78
CA GLU A 189 23.54 15.62 11.17
C GLU A 189 22.22 16.22 11.67
N ASP A 190 21.95 16.08 12.97
CA ASP A 190 20.74 16.56 13.62
C ASP A 190 20.47 18.06 13.34
N SER A 191 21.52 18.87 13.29
CA SER A 191 21.46 20.31 12.98
C SER A 191 21.04 20.65 11.54
N GLN A 192 21.13 19.68 10.62
CA GLN A 192 20.87 19.86 9.19
C GLN A 192 19.68 19.04 8.68
N VAL A 193 19.19 18.07 9.47
CA VAL A 193 18.20 17.08 9.04
C VAL A 193 16.92 17.69 8.48
N VAL A 194 16.41 18.77 9.09
CA VAL A 194 15.19 19.47 8.64
C VAL A 194 15.43 20.19 7.31
N LYS A 195 16.53 20.94 7.23
CA LYS A 195 16.92 21.67 6.02
C LYS A 195 17.09 20.72 4.83
N GLU A 196 17.76 19.59 5.04
CA GLU A 196 17.97 18.59 3.99
C GLU A 196 16.67 17.86 3.63
N PHE A 197 15.82 17.51 4.60
CA PHE A 197 14.49 16.97 4.34
C PHE A 197 13.65 17.91 3.46
N MET A 198 13.60 19.20 3.80
CA MET A 198 12.86 20.20 3.02
C MET A 198 13.47 20.41 1.63
N ALA A 199 14.80 20.40 1.51
CA ALA A 199 15.48 20.44 0.21
C ALA A 199 15.14 19.21 -0.64
N LEU A 200 15.11 18.01 -0.06
CA LEU A 200 14.72 16.77 -0.73
C LEU A 200 13.24 16.79 -1.17
N LEU A 201 12.36 17.34 -0.34
CA LEU A 201 10.93 17.50 -0.64
C LEU A 201 10.70 18.43 -1.83
N ARG A 202 11.38 19.60 -1.86
CA ARG A 202 11.32 20.61 -2.93
C ARG A 202 11.92 20.12 -4.25
N LYS A 203 13.05 19.39 -4.21
CA LYS A 203 13.76 18.87 -5.40
C LYS A 203 13.02 17.73 -6.13
N GLY A 204 11.74 17.50 -5.81
CA GLY A 204 10.96 16.27 -5.92
C GLY A 204 10.86 15.46 -7.24
N SER A 205 11.86 15.46 -8.13
CA SER A 205 11.85 14.67 -9.39
C SER A 205 13.21 14.14 -9.86
N HIS A 206 14.35 14.57 -9.29
CA HIS A 206 15.69 14.32 -9.86
C HIS A 206 16.72 13.66 -8.93
N ILE A 207 16.30 12.93 -7.89
CA ILE A 207 17.22 12.08 -7.10
C ILE A 207 17.56 10.84 -7.94
N ARG A 208 18.44 11.02 -8.94
CA ARG A 208 18.95 9.94 -9.80
C ARG A 208 20.30 9.38 -9.34
N MET A 209 20.81 9.81 -8.17
CA MET A 209 22.19 9.48 -7.78
C MET A 209 22.35 8.70 -6.46
N PHE A 210 21.29 8.48 -5.68
CA PHE A 210 21.40 7.71 -4.40
C PHE A 210 20.46 6.49 -4.26
N LEU A 211 19.59 6.25 -5.24
CA LEU A 211 18.65 5.11 -5.22
C LEU A 211 19.15 3.86 -5.97
N LEU A 212 20.41 3.82 -6.41
CA LEU A 212 20.95 2.64 -7.09
C LEU A 212 21.16 1.43 -6.17
N THR A 213 21.02 1.59 -4.84
CA THR A 213 21.14 0.48 -3.88
C THR A 213 19.78 -0.06 -3.40
N PHE A 214 18.65 0.57 -3.70
CA PHE A 214 17.32 0.07 -3.31
C PHE A 214 16.28 0.27 -4.43
N CYS A 215 15.75 -0.85 -4.95
CA CYS A 215 14.65 -1.00 -5.92
C CYS A 215 14.97 -0.86 -7.42
N LEU A 216 15.69 -1.86 -7.95
CA LEU A 216 15.23 -2.53 -9.18
C LEU A 216 14.06 -3.45 -8.81
N SER A 217 12.82 -2.96 -8.88
CA SER A 217 11.65 -3.86 -8.91
C SER A 217 10.54 -3.26 -9.76
N ALA A 218 10.24 -4.04 -10.80
CA ALA A 218 9.20 -3.93 -11.82
C ALA A 218 7.99 -3.05 -11.51
N ARG A 219 7.72 -2.11 -12.42
CA ARG A 219 6.39 -1.51 -12.62
C ARG A 219 5.50 -2.50 -13.35
N LEU A 220 4.78 -3.36 -12.63
CA LEU A 220 3.60 -4.07 -13.13
C LEU A 220 2.65 -4.40 -11.97
N LEU A 221 1.37 -4.58 -12.27
CA LEU A 221 0.31 -4.85 -11.30
C LEU A 221 0.75 -5.93 -10.30
N MET A 222 0.41 -5.74 -9.03
CA MET A 222 0.55 -6.78 -8.01
C MET A 222 -0.86 -7.21 -7.59
N TYR A 223 -1.11 -8.52 -7.61
CA TYR A 223 -2.35 -9.12 -7.15
C TYR A 223 -2.12 -9.77 -5.78
N ILE A 224 -3.02 -9.54 -4.84
CA ILE A 224 -3.16 -10.34 -3.63
C ILE A 224 -4.42 -11.15 -3.80
N VAL A 225 -4.25 -12.47 -3.87
CA VAL A 225 -5.33 -13.43 -4.00
C VAL A 225 -5.58 -14.04 -2.63
N ILE A 226 -6.82 -14.00 -2.17
CA ILE A 226 -7.22 -14.54 -0.88
C ILE A 226 -8.28 -15.62 -1.09
N TYR A 227 -7.96 -16.84 -0.67
CA TYR A 227 -8.87 -17.97 -0.73
C TYR A 227 -9.54 -18.17 0.63
N LEU A 228 -10.86 -18.32 0.59
CA LEU A 228 -11.73 -18.54 1.73
C LEU A 228 -12.09 -20.02 1.85
#